data_AF-A0A1T1B706-F1
#
_entry.id   AF-A0A1T1B706-F1
#
_cell.length_a   1.000
_cell.length_b   1.000
_cell.length_c   1.000
_cell.angle_alpha   90.00
_cell.angle_beta   90.00
_cell.angle_gamma   90.00
#
_symmetry.space_group_name_H-M   'P 1'
#
loop_
_entity.id
_entity.type
_entity.pdbx_description
1 polymer ?
#
loop_
_entity_poly.entity_id
_entity_poly.type
_entity_poly.pdbx_seq_one_letter_code
_entity_poly.pdbx_strand_id
1 'polypeptide(L)'
;MAIQILVSQGHKDQALAQALTFTTDSGRLQAAALLLASDPQRSLDLLSQIHAPDQAVPVVRLRAIALALTGQVAEALTVIERQAQQAPDHYQLHLTWAQLLYFSVLSPAFRTIDRLQTVLPISQGLLQLNEQGIERLQTAQDISARLLTLPNIDPELRNDTALLHLATLTQHPQPDRQFQATTFLQNEIKAGRLTPEEALWAIHYHWPLDLHLHLSALEQSTNPNGPLAVMAWHEQQGHAAEALALLERHEARLRQADPTIVEHWLHRLQPAPPHQPWHC
;
A
#
# COMPACT_ATOMS: atom_id res chain seq x y z
N MET A 1 20.00 -8.11 1.77
CA MET A 1 19.44 -8.29 3.12
C MET A 1 18.19 -7.43 3.20
N ALA A 2 17.00 -8.04 3.11
CA ALA A 2 15.73 -7.34 3.21
C ALA A 2 15.56 -6.87 4.66
N ILE A 3 15.37 -5.57 4.89
CA ILE A 3 14.98 -5.06 6.20
C ILE A 3 13.46 -5.23 6.27
N GLN A 4 13.00 -6.40 6.73
CA GLN A 4 11.60 -6.57 7.14
C GLN A 4 11.40 -5.78 8.44
N ILE A 5 10.60 -4.72 8.38
CA ILE A 5 10.26 -3.89 9.54
C ILE A 5 9.07 -4.56 10.25
N LEU A 6 9.36 -5.54 11.11
CA LEU A 6 8.39 -6.11 12.05
C LEU A 6 8.98 -6.02 13.46
N VAL A 7 8.70 -4.91 14.15
CA VAL A 7 8.99 -4.80 15.59
C VAL A 7 7.71 -4.41 16.32
N SER A 8 7.25 -5.28 17.21
CA SER A 8 6.15 -5.04 18.13
C SER A 8 6.47 -3.86 19.07
N GLN A 9 5.46 -3.06 19.44
CA GLN A 9 5.65 -1.77 20.11
C GLN A 9 6.55 -1.81 21.37
N GLY A 10 6.51 -2.88 22.17
CA GLY A 10 7.35 -3.01 23.37
C GLY A 10 8.85 -3.24 23.10
N HIS A 11 9.22 -3.79 21.93
CA HIS A 11 10.63 -3.97 21.54
C HIS A 11 11.18 -2.76 20.79
N LYS A 12 10.32 -1.86 20.28
CA LYS A 12 10.74 -0.65 19.57
C LYS A 12 11.49 0.32 20.48
N ASP A 13 11.04 0.54 21.71
CA ASP A 13 11.65 1.52 22.61
C ASP A 13 13.04 1.09 23.12
N GLN A 14 13.23 -0.21 23.41
CA GLN A 14 14.55 -0.75 23.77
C GLN A 14 15.51 -0.80 22.57
N ALA A 15 15.04 -1.25 21.41
CA ALA A 15 15.82 -1.25 20.18
C ALA A 15 16.20 0.19 19.77
N LEU A 16 15.29 1.15 19.97
CA LEU A 16 15.51 2.57 19.72
C LEU A 16 16.54 3.18 20.69
N ALA A 17 16.43 2.89 21.98
CA ALA A 17 17.38 3.37 22.98
C ALA A 17 18.80 2.84 22.72
N GLN A 18 18.94 1.59 22.28
CA GLN A 18 20.21 1.01 21.84
C GLN A 18 20.68 1.61 20.51
N ALA A 19 19.76 1.82 19.56
CA ALA A 19 20.01 2.39 18.25
C ALA A 19 20.69 3.77 18.29
N LEU A 20 20.31 4.58 19.27
CA LEU A 20 20.84 5.94 19.46
C LEU A 20 22.25 5.98 20.07
N THR A 21 22.77 4.82 20.49
CA THR A 21 24.15 4.69 21.00
C THR A 21 25.13 4.18 19.94
N PHE A 22 24.65 3.81 18.75
CA PHE A 22 25.52 3.31 17.69
C PHE A 22 26.43 4.41 17.11
N THR A 23 27.73 4.16 17.13
CA THR A 23 28.76 5.05 16.58
C THR A 23 29.18 4.68 15.16
N THR A 24 28.76 3.51 14.66
CA THR A 24 29.08 3.02 13.32
C THR A 24 27.99 3.39 12.31
N ASP A 25 28.38 3.58 11.05
CA ASP A 25 27.44 3.90 9.98
C ASP A 25 26.39 2.81 9.75
N SER A 26 26.76 1.54 9.92
CA SER A 26 25.82 0.42 9.83
C SER A 26 24.78 0.45 10.97
N GLY A 27 25.22 0.76 12.20
CA GLY A 27 24.29 0.90 13.33
C GLY A 27 23.37 2.11 13.18
N ARG A 28 23.89 3.25 12.70
CA ARG A 28 23.08 4.44 12.37
C ARG A 28 22.04 4.15 11.29
N LEU A 29 22.39 3.37 10.27
CA LEU A 29 21.45 2.96 9.22
C LEU A 29 20.29 2.11 9.79
N GLN A 30 20.60 1.16 10.67
CA GLN A 30 19.59 0.33 11.33
C GLN A 30 18.69 1.17 12.26
N ALA A 31 19.29 2.07 13.03
CA ALA A 31 18.59 3.02 13.89
C ALA A 31 17.61 3.89 13.10
N ALA A 32 18.08 4.47 11.99
CA ALA A 32 17.25 5.27 11.09
C ALA A 32 16.06 4.46 10.53
N ALA A 33 16.29 3.22 10.08
CA ALA A 33 15.22 2.36 9.56
C ALA A 33 14.12 2.08 10.61
N LEU A 34 14.50 1.86 11.87
CA LEU A 34 13.53 1.65 12.98
C LEU A 34 12.74 2.92 13.30
N LEU A 35 13.35 4.09 13.12
CA LEU A 35 12.77 5.38 13.43
C LEU A 35 11.77 5.88 12.38
N LEU A 36 11.87 5.43 11.13
CA LEU A 36 11.03 5.91 10.02
C LEU A 36 9.53 6.04 10.36
N ALA A 37 8.97 5.07 11.07
CA ALA A 37 7.54 5.06 11.39
C ALA A 37 7.15 5.96 12.57
N SER A 38 8.09 6.26 13.46
CA SER A 38 7.80 6.92 14.76
C SER A 38 8.35 8.35 14.84
N ASP A 39 9.53 8.58 14.28
CA ASP A 39 10.20 9.88 14.24
C ASP A 39 11.05 9.98 12.95
N PRO A 40 10.41 10.27 11.80
CA PRO A 40 11.10 10.36 10.53
C PRO A 40 12.09 11.53 10.47
N GLN A 41 11.91 12.58 11.28
CA GLN A 41 12.89 13.67 11.37
C GLN A 41 14.19 13.19 12.00
N ARG A 42 14.10 12.46 13.12
CA ARG A 42 15.28 11.87 13.75
C ARG A 42 15.97 10.81 12.88
N SER A 43 15.20 10.10 12.06
CA SER A 43 15.77 9.23 11.02
C SER A 43 16.65 10.03 10.05
N LEU A 44 16.21 11.21 9.59
CA LEU A 44 17.03 12.08 8.73
C LEU A 44 18.31 12.54 9.43
N ASP A 45 18.19 12.96 10.69
CA ASP A 45 19.35 13.42 11.48
C ASP A 45 20.42 12.33 11.60
N LEU A 46 20.03 11.07 11.81
CA LEU A 46 20.96 9.94 11.85
C LEU A 46 21.58 9.63 10.48
N LEU A 47 20.78 9.67 9.41
CA LEU A 47 21.26 9.40 8.05
C LEU A 47 22.29 10.46 7.59
N SER A 48 22.13 11.72 8.03
CA SER A 48 23.07 12.80 7.74
C SER A 48 24.46 12.62 8.40
N GLN A 49 24.55 11.77 9.44
CA GLN A 49 25.80 11.49 10.15
C GLN A 49 26.59 10.32 9.56
N ILE A 50 26.03 9.60 8.58
CA ILE A 50 26.69 8.50 7.88
C ILE A 50 27.72 9.07 6.91
N HIS A 51 28.90 8.46 6.80
CA HIS A 51 29.91 8.88 5.83
C HIS A 51 29.44 8.59 4.40
N ALA A 52 29.69 9.54 3.49
CA ALA A 52 29.27 9.46 2.08
C ALA A 52 27.80 9.00 1.91
N PRO A 53 26.84 9.70 2.55
CA PRO A 53 25.45 9.24 2.63
C PRO A 53 24.78 9.17 1.25
N ASP A 54 25.27 9.97 0.30
CA ASP A 54 24.75 10.04 -1.06
C ASP A 54 25.34 8.96 -2.00
N GLN A 55 26.30 8.14 -1.55
CA GLN A 55 26.91 7.09 -2.37
C GLN A 55 26.30 5.70 -2.11
N ALA A 56 25.70 5.50 -0.94
CA ALA A 56 25.16 4.20 -0.54
C ALA A 56 23.65 4.11 -0.81
N VAL A 57 23.25 3.24 -1.73
CA VAL A 57 21.84 3.04 -2.11
C VAL A 57 20.90 2.84 -0.90
N PRO A 58 21.23 2.02 0.13
CA PRO A 58 20.37 1.88 1.30
C PRO A 58 20.16 3.19 2.07
N VAL A 59 21.19 4.03 2.19
CA VAL A 59 21.11 5.33 2.87
C VAL A 59 20.21 6.27 2.10
N VAL A 60 20.43 6.37 0.78
CA VAL A 60 19.63 7.23 -0.10
C VAL A 60 18.15 6.84 -0.09
N ARG A 61 17.85 5.54 -0.14
CA ARG A 61 16.46 5.05 -0.08
C ARG A 61 15.76 5.45 1.22
N LEU A 62 16.40 5.20 2.37
CA LEU A 62 15.80 5.58 3.66
C LEU A 62 15.68 7.09 3.81
N ARG A 63 16.66 7.86 3.32
CA ARG A 63 16.61 9.34 3.31
C ARG A 63 15.43 9.84 2.50
N ALA A 64 15.22 9.33 1.29
CA ALA A 64 14.10 9.72 0.45
C ALA A 64 12.75 9.41 1.11
N ILE A 65 12.60 8.24 1.74
CA ILE A 65 11.38 7.89 2.49
C ILE A 65 11.17 8.87 3.65
N ALA A 66 12.20 9.12 4.46
CA ALA A 66 12.10 10.02 5.60
C ALA A 66 11.80 11.49 5.19
N LEU A 67 12.39 11.97 4.08
CA LEU A 67 12.06 13.26 3.49
C LEU A 67 10.58 13.32 3.09
N ALA A 68 10.07 12.29 2.43
CA ALA A 68 8.65 12.25 2.03
C ALA A 68 7.70 12.24 3.24
N LEU A 69 8.03 11.50 4.29
CA LEU A 69 7.24 11.44 5.53
C LEU A 69 7.27 12.74 6.35
N THR A 70 8.35 13.52 6.25
CA THR A 70 8.43 14.87 6.84
C THR A 70 7.83 15.96 5.94
N GLY A 71 7.21 15.59 4.82
CA GLY A 71 6.57 16.52 3.88
C GLY A 71 7.49 17.12 2.83
N GLN A 72 8.79 16.82 2.86
CA GLN A 72 9.81 17.29 1.91
C GLN A 72 9.82 16.44 0.62
N VAL A 73 8.65 16.26 0.02
CA VAL A 73 8.43 15.31 -1.09
C VAL A 73 9.23 15.66 -2.35
N ALA A 74 9.39 16.95 -2.66
CA ALA A 74 10.18 17.36 -3.83
C ALA A 74 11.64 16.93 -3.71
N GLU A 75 12.27 17.17 -2.55
CA GLU A 75 13.65 16.74 -2.29
C GLU A 75 13.76 15.21 -2.29
N ALA A 76 12.80 14.51 -1.69
CA ALA A 76 12.75 13.05 -1.70
C ALA A 76 12.82 12.48 -3.13
N LEU A 77 12.01 13.03 -4.04
CA LEU A 77 11.97 12.61 -5.44
C LEU A 77 13.27 12.94 -6.18
N THR A 78 13.83 14.14 -5.99
CA THR A 78 15.09 14.53 -6.64
C THR A 78 16.27 13.66 -6.21
N VAL A 79 16.38 13.36 -4.91
CA VAL A 79 17.49 12.57 -4.37
C VAL A 79 17.42 11.12 -4.87
N ILE A 80 16.24 10.51 -4.86
CA ILE A 80 16.11 9.11 -5.30
C ILE A 80 16.24 8.95 -6.81
N GLU A 81 15.73 9.90 -7.60
CA GLU A 81 15.87 9.91 -9.06
C GLU A 81 17.35 9.94 -9.46
N ARG A 82 18.13 10.85 -8.86
CA ARG A 82 19.57 10.97 -9.13
C ARG A 82 20.30 9.65 -8.86
N GLN A 83 19.98 8.99 -7.75
CA GLN A 83 20.58 7.70 -7.43
C GLN A 83 20.14 6.61 -8.39
N ALA A 84 18.87 6.62 -8.82
CA ALA A 84 18.32 5.65 -9.77
C ALA A 84 19.01 5.75 -11.15
N GLN A 85 19.42 6.96 -11.56
CA GLN A 85 20.22 7.18 -12.76
C GLN A 85 21.64 6.59 -12.65
N GLN A 86 22.24 6.62 -11.45
CA GLN A 86 23.59 6.08 -11.22
C GLN A 86 23.60 4.56 -11.01
N ALA A 87 22.48 3.98 -10.56
CA ALA A 87 22.31 2.56 -10.30
C ALA A 87 21.09 1.99 -11.07
N PRO A 88 21.15 1.92 -12.41
CA PRO A 88 20.01 1.54 -13.25
C PRO A 88 19.51 0.11 -13.01
N ASP A 89 20.38 -0.78 -12.54
CA ASP A 89 20.07 -2.20 -12.30
C ASP A 89 19.57 -2.49 -10.87
N HIS A 90 19.54 -1.48 -9.99
CA HIS A 90 19.22 -1.70 -8.58
C HIS A 90 17.71 -1.74 -8.33
N TYR A 91 17.10 -2.91 -8.46
CA TYR A 91 15.65 -3.15 -8.33
C TYR A 91 14.96 -2.35 -7.20
N GLN A 92 15.41 -2.53 -5.95
CA GLN A 92 14.73 -1.93 -4.80
C GLN A 92 14.78 -0.40 -4.77
N LEU A 93 15.75 0.20 -5.46
CA LEU A 93 15.86 1.65 -5.57
C LEU A 93 14.78 2.19 -6.50
N HIS A 94 14.60 1.55 -7.65
CA HIS A 94 13.54 1.87 -8.60
C HIS A 94 12.15 1.59 -8.02
N LEU A 95 11.97 0.51 -7.26
CA LEU A 95 10.71 0.25 -6.57
C LEU A 95 10.40 1.36 -5.55
N THR A 96 11.37 1.74 -4.71
CA THR A 96 11.18 2.85 -3.75
C THR A 96 10.90 4.17 -4.46
N TRP A 97 11.51 4.42 -5.63
CA TRP A 97 11.22 5.62 -6.42
C TRP A 97 9.78 5.63 -6.93
N ALA A 98 9.31 4.52 -7.50
CA ALA A 98 7.92 4.39 -7.96
C ALA A 98 6.92 4.52 -6.80
N GLN A 99 7.22 3.95 -5.63
CA GLN A 99 6.40 4.10 -4.42
C GLN A 99 6.32 5.57 -3.99
N LEU A 100 7.44 6.31 -4.00
CA LEU A 100 7.46 7.73 -3.65
C LEU A 100 6.70 8.60 -4.65
N LEU A 101 6.78 8.29 -5.94
CA LEU A 101 6.00 8.94 -6.98
C LEU A 101 4.49 8.75 -6.74
N TYR A 102 4.05 7.52 -6.50
CA TYR A 102 2.65 7.25 -6.14
C TYR A 102 2.24 7.92 -4.82
N PHE A 103 3.05 7.81 -3.78
CA PHE A 103 2.83 8.44 -2.48
C PHE A 103 2.67 9.97 -2.59
N SER A 104 3.45 10.60 -3.48
CA SER A 104 3.42 12.04 -3.69
C SER A 104 2.11 12.55 -4.31
N VAL A 105 1.31 11.67 -4.92
CA VAL A 105 -0.02 12.03 -5.44
C VAL A 105 -1.13 11.82 -4.43
N LEU A 106 -0.86 11.20 -3.29
CA LEU A 106 -1.84 11.12 -2.21
C LEU A 106 -2.03 12.49 -1.56
N SER A 107 -3.23 12.77 -1.08
CA SER A 107 -3.51 13.92 -0.22
C SER A 107 -2.59 13.88 1.01
N PRO A 108 -2.03 15.03 1.47
CA PRO A 108 -1.17 15.08 2.65
C PRO A 108 -1.78 14.43 3.90
N ALA A 109 -3.11 14.50 4.06
CA ALA A 109 -3.81 13.87 5.19
C ALA A 109 -3.74 12.33 5.17
N PHE A 110 -3.40 11.72 4.03
CA PHE A 110 -3.30 10.28 3.83
C PHE A 110 -1.86 9.78 3.72
N ARG A 111 -0.87 10.68 3.80
CA ARG A 111 0.55 10.35 3.66
C ARG A 111 1.12 9.80 4.98
N THR A 112 1.04 8.49 5.14
CA THR A 112 1.63 7.76 6.28
C THR A 112 2.59 6.67 5.78
N ILE A 113 3.49 6.21 6.64
CA ILE A 113 4.42 5.13 6.27
C ILE A 113 3.69 3.87 5.83
N ASP A 114 2.57 3.53 6.49
CA ASP A 114 1.74 2.38 6.15
C ASP A 114 1.19 2.48 4.72
N ARG A 115 0.89 3.70 4.24
CA ARG A 115 0.42 3.94 2.87
C ARG A 115 1.54 3.98 1.83
N LEU A 116 2.78 4.17 2.25
CA LEU A 116 3.95 4.04 1.39
C LEU A 116 4.32 2.55 1.22
N GLN A 117 4.19 1.76 2.28
CA GLN A 117 4.51 0.33 2.29
C GLN A 117 3.37 -0.55 1.75
N THR A 118 2.13 -0.22 2.09
CA THR A 118 0.94 -0.98 1.71
C THR A 118 0.08 -0.18 0.75
N VAL A 119 0.07 -0.61 -0.50
CA VAL A 119 -0.68 0.04 -1.57
C VAL A 119 -2.10 -0.52 -1.62
N LEU A 120 -3.06 0.24 -1.08
CA LEU A 120 -4.47 -0.14 -0.98
C LEU A 120 -5.36 0.71 -1.90
N PRO A 121 -6.57 0.24 -2.25
CA PRO A 121 -7.55 1.06 -2.95
C PRO A 121 -7.84 2.36 -2.19
N ILE A 122 -7.83 3.49 -2.90
CA ILE A 122 -8.04 4.83 -2.36
C ILE A 122 -9.08 5.54 -3.24
N SER A 123 -9.98 6.30 -2.62
CA SER A 123 -10.96 7.11 -3.36
C SER A 123 -10.27 8.23 -4.13
N GLN A 124 -10.70 8.48 -5.37
CA GLN A 124 -10.07 9.50 -6.24
C GLN A 124 -10.04 10.90 -5.62
N GLY A 125 -11.02 11.27 -4.78
CA GLY A 125 -11.03 12.55 -4.07
C GLY A 125 -9.88 12.76 -3.08
N LEU A 126 -9.13 11.71 -2.77
CA LEU A 126 -7.94 11.74 -1.92
C LEU A 126 -6.64 11.82 -2.72
N LEU A 127 -6.73 12.01 -4.04
CA LEU A 127 -5.58 12.14 -4.93
C LEU A 127 -5.41 13.59 -5.42
N GLN A 128 -4.16 13.99 -5.56
CA GLN A 128 -3.73 15.27 -6.12
C GLN A 128 -3.36 15.08 -7.59
N LEU A 129 -4.37 14.98 -8.46
CA LEU A 129 -4.22 14.70 -9.89
C LEU A 129 -4.15 15.99 -10.75
N ASN A 130 -3.28 16.92 -10.38
CA ASN A 130 -2.88 17.99 -11.31
C ASN A 130 -1.91 17.45 -12.38
N GLU A 131 -1.48 18.27 -13.34
CA GLU A 131 -0.58 17.84 -14.42
C GLU A 131 0.67 17.11 -13.90
N GLN A 132 1.31 17.65 -12.86
CA GLN A 132 2.47 17.02 -12.22
C GLN A 132 2.12 15.70 -11.54
N GLY A 133 0.96 15.60 -10.89
CA GLY A 133 0.48 14.37 -10.28
C GLY A 133 0.24 13.27 -11.31
N ILE A 134 -0.33 13.62 -12.46
CA ILE A 134 -0.53 12.69 -13.58
C ILE A 134 0.81 12.21 -14.14
N GLU A 135 1.77 13.12 -14.35
CA GLU A 135 3.13 12.76 -14.80
C GLU A 135 3.84 11.82 -13.82
N ARG A 136 3.71 12.08 -12.51
CA ARG A 136 4.26 11.21 -11.45
C ARG A 136 3.63 9.83 -11.45
N LEU A 137 2.30 9.74 -11.61
CA LEU A 137 1.61 8.46 -11.76
C LEU A 137 2.08 7.71 -13.01
N GLN A 138 2.23 8.40 -14.14
CA GLN A 138 2.73 7.79 -15.37
C GLN A 138 4.14 7.23 -15.18
N THR A 139 5.03 8.00 -14.55
CA THR A 139 6.41 7.57 -14.30
C THR A 139 6.45 6.39 -13.33
N ALA A 140 5.64 6.38 -12.27
CA ALA A 140 5.52 5.24 -11.36
C ALA A 140 4.99 3.98 -12.08
N GLN A 141 4.03 4.16 -12.98
CA GLN A 141 3.50 3.08 -13.82
C GLN A 141 4.59 2.49 -14.71
N ASP A 142 5.35 3.34 -15.41
CA ASP A 142 6.39 2.90 -16.35
C ASP A 142 7.52 2.16 -15.64
N ILE A 143 7.92 2.67 -14.46
CA ILE A 143 8.93 2.00 -13.62
C ILE A 143 8.40 0.64 -13.13
N SER A 144 7.21 0.59 -12.53
CA SER A 144 6.65 -0.65 -11.99
C SER A 144 6.41 -1.71 -13.08
N ALA A 145 5.91 -1.30 -14.25
CA ALA A 145 5.75 -2.17 -15.41
C ALA A 145 7.09 -2.78 -15.85
N ARG A 146 8.14 -1.95 -15.95
CA ARG A 146 9.49 -2.42 -16.30
C ARG A 146 10.05 -3.36 -15.23
N LEU A 147 9.84 -3.08 -13.96
CA LEU A 147 10.33 -3.96 -12.89
C LEU A 147 9.68 -5.34 -12.93
N LEU A 148 8.41 -5.44 -13.31
CA LEU A 148 7.70 -6.73 -13.44
C LEU A 148 8.17 -7.60 -14.61
N THR A 149 8.90 -7.03 -15.59
CA THR A 149 9.47 -7.80 -16.71
C THR A 149 10.84 -8.38 -16.41
N LEU A 150 11.46 -8.01 -15.28
CA LEU A 150 12.76 -8.52 -14.89
C LEU A 150 12.67 -10.03 -14.55
N PRO A 151 13.67 -10.83 -14.92
CA PRO A 151 13.72 -12.24 -14.54
C PRO A 151 14.10 -12.40 -13.07
N ASN A 152 13.68 -13.51 -12.44
CA ASN A 152 14.10 -13.94 -11.10
C ASN A 152 13.86 -12.92 -9.98
N ILE A 153 12.74 -12.19 -10.05
CA ILE A 153 12.31 -11.29 -8.98
C ILE A 153 11.88 -12.13 -7.77
N ASP A 154 12.32 -11.72 -6.58
CA ASP A 154 11.82 -12.28 -5.33
C ASP A 154 10.27 -12.16 -5.26
N PRO A 155 9.54 -13.23 -4.86
CA PRO A 155 8.08 -13.22 -4.86
C PRO A 155 7.45 -12.08 -4.05
N GLU A 156 7.99 -11.73 -2.87
CA GLU A 156 7.45 -10.65 -2.05
C GLU A 156 7.62 -9.30 -2.78
N LEU A 157 8.82 -9.04 -3.31
CA LEU A 157 9.08 -7.82 -4.08
C LEU A 157 8.24 -7.72 -5.36
N ARG A 158 7.99 -8.86 -6.01
CA ARG A 158 7.12 -8.91 -7.19
C ARG A 158 5.69 -8.53 -6.81
N ASN A 159 5.17 -9.05 -5.70
CA ASN A 159 3.82 -8.76 -5.22
C ASN A 159 3.67 -7.27 -4.88
N ASP A 160 4.63 -6.69 -4.15
CA ASP A 160 4.66 -5.25 -3.85
C ASP A 160 4.64 -4.39 -5.14
N THR A 161 5.41 -4.82 -6.14
CA THR A 161 5.50 -4.12 -7.43
C THR A 161 4.22 -4.28 -8.25
N ALA A 162 3.60 -5.45 -8.22
CA ALA A 162 2.34 -5.73 -8.91
C ALA A 162 1.18 -4.90 -8.32
N LEU A 163 1.11 -4.79 -6.98
CA LEU A 163 0.17 -3.92 -6.28
C LEU A 163 0.38 -2.45 -6.64
N LEU A 164 1.63 -1.98 -6.62
CA LEU A 164 1.95 -0.61 -7.04
C LEU A 164 1.55 -0.36 -8.49
N HIS A 165 1.86 -1.30 -9.40
CA HIS A 165 1.49 -1.19 -10.80
C HIS A 165 -0.03 -1.08 -10.98
N LEU A 166 -0.78 -1.98 -10.32
CA LEU A 166 -2.23 -1.96 -10.32
C LEU A 166 -2.81 -0.64 -9.80
N ALA A 167 -2.24 -0.12 -8.72
CA ALA A 167 -2.66 1.16 -8.16
C ALA A 167 -2.41 2.32 -9.12
N THR A 168 -1.26 2.34 -9.81
CA THR A 168 -0.99 3.39 -10.80
C THR A 168 -1.97 3.33 -11.98
N LEU A 169 -2.36 2.14 -12.45
CA LEU A 169 -3.34 2.00 -13.53
C LEU A 169 -4.74 2.43 -13.11
N THR A 170 -5.20 2.01 -11.93
CA THR A 170 -6.56 2.27 -11.44
C THR A 170 -6.80 3.72 -11.04
N GLN A 171 -5.77 4.37 -10.52
CA GLN A 171 -5.83 5.75 -10.04
C GLN A 171 -5.52 6.78 -11.12
N HIS A 172 -5.13 6.33 -12.32
CA HIS A 172 -4.90 7.21 -13.45
C HIS A 172 -6.24 7.73 -14.02
N PRO A 173 -6.37 9.02 -14.34
CA PRO A 173 -7.63 9.60 -14.83
C PRO A 173 -7.99 9.21 -16.28
N GLN A 174 -7.09 8.55 -17.01
CA GLN A 174 -7.33 8.17 -18.41
C GLN A 174 -8.21 6.91 -18.48
N PRO A 175 -9.32 6.92 -19.25
CA PRO A 175 -10.24 5.79 -19.33
C PRO A 175 -9.60 4.45 -19.72
N ASP A 176 -8.65 4.46 -20.66
CA ASP A 176 -7.98 3.25 -21.16
C ASP A 176 -7.20 2.49 -20.07
N ARG A 177 -6.86 3.17 -18.97
CA ARG A 177 -6.08 2.60 -17.87
C ARG A 177 -6.88 1.58 -17.07
N GLN A 178 -8.20 1.73 -16.99
CA GLN A 178 -9.10 0.74 -16.38
C GLN A 178 -9.09 -0.58 -17.15
N PHE A 179 -9.08 -0.52 -18.49
CA PHE A 179 -8.96 -1.70 -19.34
C PHE A 179 -7.61 -2.40 -19.16
N GLN A 180 -6.52 -1.62 -19.06
CA GLN A 180 -5.18 -2.16 -18.80
C GLN A 180 -5.10 -2.84 -17.42
N ALA A 181 -5.70 -2.24 -16.39
CA ALA A 181 -5.74 -2.81 -15.04
C ALA A 181 -6.50 -4.14 -15.00
N THR A 182 -7.65 -4.20 -15.69
CA THR A 182 -8.44 -5.44 -15.83
C THR A 182 -7.64 -6.52 -16.57
N THR A 183 -6.98 -6.15 -17.68
CA THR A 183 -6.14 -7.07 -18.46
C THR A 183 -4.97 -7.60 -17.63
N PHE A 184 -4.33 -6.74 -16.84
CA PHE A 184 -3.25 -7.11 -15.93
C PHE A 184 -3.73 -8.16 -14.92
N LEU A 185 -4.83 -7.91 -14.21
CA LEU A 185 -5.36 -8.88 -13.24
C LEU A 185 -5.79 -10.19 -13.87
N GLN A 186 -6.41 -10.18 -15.05
CA GLN A 186 -6.75 -11.41 -15.77
C GLN A 186 -5.51 -12.25 -16.08
N ASN A 187 -4.37 -11.61 -16.38
CA ASN A 187 -3.12 -12.32 -16.62
C ASN A 187 -2.53 -12.88 -15.32
N GLU A 188 -2.62 -12.16 -14.20
CA GLU A 188 -2.19 -12.68 -12.90
C GLU A 188 -3.06 -13.87 -12.44
N ILE A 189 -4.38 -13.83 -12.67
CA ILE A 189 -5.30 -14.95 -12.42
C ILE A 189 -4.91 -16.17 -13.27
N LYS A 190 -4.78 -15.99 -14.59
CA LYS A 190 -4.42 -17.09 -15.51
C LYS A 190 -3.09 -17.74 -15.15
N ALA A 191 -2.17 -16.96 -14.59
CA ALA A 191 -0.87 -17.44 -14.17
C ALA A 191 -0.83 -17.98 -12.73
N GLY A 192 -1.96 -17.97 -12.00
CA GLY A 192 -2.04 -18.45 -10.62
C GLY A 192 -1.23 -17.60 -9.63
N ARG A 193 -1.06 -16.30 -9.91
CA ARG A 193 -0.26 -15.37 -9.11
C ARG A 193 -1.07 -14.30 -8.38
N LEU A 194 -2.38 -14.25 -8.59
CA LEU A 194 -3.21 -13.24 -7.96
C LEU A 194 -3.11 -13.33 -6.43
N THR A 195 -2.73 -12.22 -5.81
CA THR A 195 -2.63 -12.09 -4.36
C THR A 195 -3.98 -11.66 -3.75
N PRO A 196 -4.21 -11.95 -2.45
CA PRO A 196 -5.38 -11.40 -1.74
C PRO A 196 -5.46 -9.88 -1.86
N GLU A 197 -4.33 -9.17 -1.72
CA GLU A 197 -4.29 -7.72 -1.80
C GLU A 197 -4.71 -7.21 -3.19
N GLU A 198 -4.31 -7.87 -4.28
CA GLU A 198 -4.78 -7.52 -5.63
C GLU A 198 -6.27 -7.82 -5.82
N ALA A 199 -6.78 -8.90 -5.20
CA ALA A 199 -8.20 -9.21 -5.22
C ALA A 199 -9.04 -8.13 -4.50
N LEU A 200 -8.51 -7.44 -3.48
CA LEU A 200 -9.16 -6.27 -2.87
C LEU A 200 -9.46 -5.17 -3.88
N TRP A 201 -8.51 -4.90 -4.79
CA TRP A 201 -8.69 -3.90 -5.84
C TRP A 201 -9.81 -4.30 -6.80
N ALA A 202 -9.85 -5.55 -7.24
CA ALA A 202 -10.91 -6.04 -8.11
C ALA A 202 -12.31 -5.90 -7.48
N ILE A 203 -12.43 -6.20 -6.19
CA ILE A 203 -13.69 -6.05 -5.45
C ILE A 203 -14.07 -4.58 -5.29
N HIS A 204 -13.11 -3.72 -4.91
CA HIS A 204 -13.34 -2.29 -4.69
C HIS A 204 -13.85 -1.58 -5.95
N TYR A 205 -13.32 -1.94 -7.12
CA TYR A 205 -13.71 -1.36 -8.41
C TYR A 205 -14.79 -2.14 -9.16
N HIS A 206 -15.41 -3.14 -8.52
CA HIS A 206 -16.49 -3.96 -9.08
C HIS A 206 -16.14 -4.61 -10.42
N TRP A 207 -14.91 -5.08 -10.57
CA TRP A 207 -14.50 -5.71 -11.82
C TRP A 207 -15.10 -7.12 -11.96
N PRO A 208 -15.53 -7.50 -13.17
CA PRO A 208 -16.15 -8.81 -13.44
C PRO A 208 -15.07 -9.90 -13.54
N LEU A 209 -14.35 -10.14 -12.44
CA LEU A 209 -13.33 -11.17 -12.33
C LEU A 209 -13.85 -12.32 -11.47
N ASP A 210 -13.48 -13.54 -11.85
CA ASP A 210 -13.78 -14.71 -11.03
C ASP A 210 -12.78 -14.80 -9.88
N LEU A 211 -13.22 -14.42 -8.68
CA LEU A 211 -12.39 -14.33 -7.48
C LEU A 211 -12.68 -15.45 -6.47
N HIS A 212 -13.52 -16.44 -6.79
CA HIS A 212 -13.99 -17.44 -5.81
C HIS A 212 -12.85 -18.15 -5.06
N LEU A 213 -11.74 -18.45 -5.76
CA LEU A 213 -10.55 -19.09 -5.18
C LEU A 213 -9.78 -18.21 -4.17
N HIS A 214 -9.99 -16.89 -4.20
CA HIS A 214 -9.26 -15.93 -3.38
C HIS A 214 -10.10 -15.40 -2.20
N LEU A 215 -11.42 -15.63 -2.20
CA LEU A 215 -12.31 -15.20 -1.12
C LEU A 215 -11.91 -15.80 0.23
N SER A 216 -11.53 -17.09 0.27
CA SER A 216 -11.08 -17.71 1.52
C SER A 216 -9.79 -17.10 2.07
N ALA A 217 -8.86 -16.72 1.20
CA ALA A 217 -7.60 -16.11 1.61
C ALA A 217 -7.83 -14.66 2.09
N LEU A 218 -8.72 -13.93 1.41
CA LEU A 218 -9.17 -12.60 1.82
C LEU A 218 -9.87 -12.61 3.18
N GLU A 219 -10.79 -13.55 3.42
CA GLU A 219 -11.49 -13.70 4.70
C GLU A 219 -10.51 -13.92 5.86
N GLN A 220 -9.49 -14.76 5.63
CA GLN A 220 -8.47 -15.10 6.62
C GLN A 220 -7.37 -14.04 6.76
N SER A 221 -7.33 -13.04 5.89
CA SER A 221 -6.33 -11.97 5.93
C SER A 221 -6.31 -11.29 7.30
N THR A 222 -5.12 -10.98 7.81
CA THR A 222 -4.95 -10.18 9.04
C THR A 222 -5.38 -8.73 8.85
N ASN A 223 -5.39 -8.25 7.60
CA ASN A 223 -5.90 -6.93 7.25
C ASN A 223 -7.44 -6.93 7.34
N PRO A 224 -8.07 -6.04 8.13
CA PRO A 224 -9.53 -5.97 8.24
C PRO A 224 -10.23 -5.72 6.90
N ASN A 225 -9.54 -5.14 5.90
CA ASN A 225 -10.09 -4.93 4.56
C ASN A 225 -10.38 -6.25 3.81
N GLY A 226 -9.69 -7.35 4.15
CA GLY A 226 -9.94 -8.67 3.56
C GLY A 226 -11.37 -9.15 3.76
N PRO A 227 -11.81 -9.40 5.01
CA PRO A 227 -13.19 -9.76 5.32
C PRO A 227 -14.22 -8.76 4.82
N LEU A 228 -13.93 -7.45 4.93
CA LEU A 228 -14.82 -6.38 4.45
C LEU A 228 -15.07 -6.50 2.95
N ALA A 229 -14.03 -6.84 2.17
CA ALA A 229 -14.16 -7.06 0.74
C ALA A 229 -14.97 -8.33 0.43
N VAL A 230 -14.79 -9.42 1.18
CA VAL A 230 -15.59 -10.65 1.00
C VAL A 230 -17.07 -10.38 1.31
N MET A 231 -17.37 -9.62 2.36
CA MET A 231 -18.73 -9.18 2.67
C MET A 231 -19.33 -8.32 1.53
N ALA A 232 -18.57 -7.35 1.01
CA ALA A 232 -19.00 -6.53 -0.12
C ALA A 232 -19.24 -7.36 -1.39
N TRP A 233 -18.43 -8.40 -1.61
CA TRP A 233 -18.62 -9.31 -2.72
C TRP A 233 -19.93 -10.11 -2.56
N HIS A 234 -20.19 -10.69 -1.38
CA HIS A 234 -21.45 -11.39 -1.12
C HIS A 234 -22.67 -10.49 -1.27
N GLU A 235 -22.62 -9.27 -0.74
CA GLU A 235 -23.69 -8.28 -0.90
C GLU A 235 -23.99 -8.00 -2.38
N GLN A 236 -22.95 -7.83 -3.21
CA GLN A 236 -23.10 -7.62 -4.66
C GLN A 236 -23.76 -8.80 -5.38
N GLN A 237 -23.53 -10.03 -4.90
CA GLN A 237 -24.17 -11.23 -5.43
C GLN A 237 -25.60 -11.45 -4.89
N GLY A 238 -26.12 -10.56 -4.02
CA GLY A 238 -27.42 -10.73 -3.36
C GLY A 238 -27.40 -11.74 -2.21
N HIS A 239 -26.21 -12.12 -1.75
CA HIS A 239 -25.95 -13.11 -0.69
C HIS A 239 -25.82 -12.42 0.68
N ALA A 240 -26.87 -11.68 1.09
CA ALA A 240 -26.86 -10.87 2.31
C ALA A 240 -26.70 -11.71 3.59
N ALA A 241 -27.21 -12.94 3.60
CA ALA A 241 -27.08 -13.86 4.73
C ALA A 241 -25.63 -14.29 4.94
N GLU A 242 -24.89 -14.58 3.86
CA GLU A 242 -23.47 -14.90 3.91
C GLU A 242 -22.63 -13.71 4.38
N ALA A 243 -22.93 -12.50 3.89
CA ALA A 243 -22.27 -11.27 4.36
C ALA A 243 -22.50 -11.03 5.86
N LEU A 244 -23.72 -11.28 6.36
CA LEU A 244 -24.04 -11.14 7.78
C LEU A 244 -23.30 -12.17 8.64
N ALA A 245 -23.24 -13.44 8.21
CA ALA A 245 -22.51 -14.49 8.92
C ALA A 245 -21.01 -14.18 9.02
N LEU A 246 -20.43 -13.56 7.99
CA LEU A 246 -19.04 -13.08 8.01
C LEU A 246 -18.84 -11.92 8.98
N LEU A 247 -19.79 -10.98 9.04
CA LEU A 247 -19.76 -9.86 9.97
C LEU A 247 -19.73 -10.34 11.42
N GLU A 248 -20.62 -11.26 11.77
CA GLU A 248 -20.70 -11.86 13.11
C GLU A 248 -19.41 -12.61 13.48
N ARG A 249 -18.86 -13.39 12.53
CA ARG A 249 -17.61 -14.14 12.74
C ARG A 249 -16.40 -13.24 13.01
N HIS A 250 -16.38 -12.05 12.42
CA HIS A 250 -15.23 -11.14 12.49
C HIS A 250 -15.48 -9.88 13.33
N GLU A 251 -16.61 -9.79 14.02
CA GLU A 251 -17.07 -8.58 14.72
C GLU A 251 -15.99 -8.01 15.65
N ALA A 252 -15.44 -8.82 16.55
CA ALA A 252 -14.48 -8.37 17.54
C ALA A 252 -13.23 -7.72 16.90
N ARG A 253 -12.73 -8.33 15.82
CA ARG A 253 -11.59 -7.82 15.06
C ARG A 253 -11.93 -6.53 14.32
N LEU A 254 -13.10 -6.48 13.68
CA LEU A 254 -13.54 -5.32 12.93
C LEU A 254 -13.75 -4.10 13.83
N ARG A 255 -14.38 -4.29 15.00
CA ARG A 255 -14.55 -3.23 16.01
C ARG A 255 -13.23 -2.71 16.57
N GLN A 256 -12.22 -3.58 16.68
CA GLN A 256 -10.89 -3.17 17.10
C GLN A 256 -10.21 -2.26 16.07
N ALA A 257 -10.46 -2.51 14.78
CA ALA A 257 -9.90 -1.69 13.69
C ALA A 257 -10.66 -0.38 13.50
N ASP A 258 -12.00 -0.43 13.52
CA ASP A 258 -12.88 0.73 13.43
C ASP A 258 -14.15 0.45 14.27
N PRO A 259 -14.36 1.19 15.37
CA PRO A 259 -15.50 0.96 16.26
C PRO A 259 -16.88 1.14 15.61
N THR A 260 -16.96 1.82 14.46
CA THR A 260 -18.22 2.18 13.78
C THR A 260 -18.58 1.27 12.61
N ILE A 261 -17.63 0.43 12.18
CA ILE A 261 -17.76 -0.31 10.91
C ILE A 261 -18.82 -1.40 10.99
N VAL A 262 -19.01 -2.00 12.17
CA VAL A 262 -19.99 -3.07 12.36
C VAL A 262 -21.41 -2.51 12.29
N GLU A 263 -21.68 -1.37 12.93
CA GLU A 263 -22.97 -0.68 12.84
C GLU A 263 -23.29 -0.30 11.39
N HIS A 264 -22.30 0.20 10.66
CA HIS A 264 -22.47 0.54 9.24
C HIS A 264 -22.91 -0.68 8.41
N TRP A 265 -22.23 -1.81 8.58
CA TRP A 265 -22.56 -3.04 7.86
C TRP A 265 -23.90 -3.65 8.30
N LEU A 266 -24.23 -3.63 9.59
CA LEU A 266 -25.52 -4.08 10.08
C LEU A 266 -26.66 -3.28 9.45
N HIS A 267 -26.55 -1.95 9.40
CA HIS A 267 -27.56 -1.10 8.77
C HIS A 267 -27.71 -1.39 7.26
N ARG A 268 -26.60 -1.72 6.60
CA ARG A 268 -26.57 -1.97 5.15
C ARG A 268 -27.12 -3.36 4.76
N LEU A 269 -26.88 -4.37 5.59
CA LEU A 269 -27.27 -5.76 5.33
C LEU A 269 -28.66 -6.12 5.86
N GLN A 270 -29.23 -5.32 6.76
CA GLN A 270 -30.60 -5.53 7.22
C GLN A 270 -31.60 -5.27 6.07
N PRO A 271 -32.58 -6.16 5.87
CA PRO A 271 -33.67 -5.88 4.93
C PRO A 271 -34.38 -4.61 5.37
N ALA A 272 -34.72 -3.74 4.41
CA ALA A 272 -35.53 -2.55 4.68
C ALA A 272 -36.75 -2.97 5.51
N PRO A 273 -37.10 -2.25 6.59
CA PRO A 273 -38.26 -2.60 7.39
C PRO A 273 -39.47 -2.68 6.44
N PRO A 274 -40.31 -3.72 6.55
CA PRO A 274 -41.47 -3.86 5.68
C PRO A 274 -42.24 -2.56 5.77
N HIS A 275 -42.47 -1.92 4.61
CA HIS A 275 -43.24 -0.70 4.51
C HIS A 275 -44.50 -0.88 5.35
N GLN A 276 -44.61 -0.14 6.46
CA GLN A 276 -45.89 -0.04 7.15
C GLN A 276 -46.85 0.57 6.11
N PRO A 277 -47.92 -0.14 5.71
CA PRO A 277 -48.90 0.46 4.84
C PRO A 277 -49.43 1.68 5.58
N TRP A 278 -49.30 2.84 4.96
CA TRP A 278 -49.90 4.06 5.45
C TRP A 278 -51.39 3.77 5.57
N HIS A 279 -51.88 3.66 6.81
CA HIS A 279 -53.31 3.59 7.06
C HIS A 279 -53.91 4.92 6.59
N CYS A 280 -54.74 4.82 5.55
CA CYS A 280 -55.54 5.91 4.98
C CYS A 280 -56.39 6.61 6.05
#